data_AF-A0A1U7H8X9-F1
#
_entry.id   AF-A0A1U7H8X9-F1
#
_cell.length_a   1.000
_cell.length_b   1.000
_cell.length_c   1.000
_cell.angle_alpha   90.00
_cell.angle_beta   90.00
_cell.angle_gamma   90.00
#
_symmetry.space_group_name_H-M   'P 1'
#
loop_
_entity.id
_entity.type
_entity.pdbx_description
1 polymer ?
#
loop_
_entity_poly.entity_id
_entity_poly.type
_entity_poly.pdbx_seq_one_letter_code
_entity_poly.pdbx_strand_id
1 'polypeptide(L)'
;MYQDLAGRFEGLSNLEWKLFEDIFPPEPSRRGKGMPHAPYRQILNSFLYILITGCRWCDIAGGDMWASKSSSYQIRLIMVN
;
A
#
# COMPACT_ATOMS: atom_id res chain seq x y z
N MET A 1 -2.48 23.95 8.42
CA MET A 1 -3.47 24.52 7.51
C MET A 1 -3.77 23.44 6.48
N TYR A 2 -4.84 22.67 6.70
CA TYR A 2 -5.24 21.53 5.87
C TYR A 2 -5.69 22.06 4.49
N GLN A 3 -4.88 21.81 3.46
CA GLN A 3 -5.26 22.07 2.07
C GLN A 3 -5.66 20.74 1.40
N ASP A 4 -6.74 20.83 0.62
CA ASP A 4 -7.21 19.89 -0.41
C ASP A 4 -7.88 18.57 0.00
N LEU A 5 -9.14 18.69 0.41
CA LEU A 5 -10.15 17.62 0.33
C LEU A 5 -10.82 17.53 -1.07
N ALA A 6 -10.14 17.95 -2.15
CA ALA A 6 -10.66 17.90 -3.52
C ALA A 6 -9.65 17.46 -4.60
N GLY A 7 -8.46 16.95 -4.22
CA GLY A 7 -7.45 16.42 -5.13
C GLY A 7 -7.27 14.91 -4.93
N ARG A 8 -6.98 14.16 -6.00
CA ARG A 8 -6.88 12.69 -6.01
C ARG A 8 -5.87 12.19 -4.96
N PHE A 9 -6.13 11.03 -4.34
CA PHE A 9 -5.18 10.44 -3.39
C PHE A 9 -3.85 10.07 -4.08
N GLU A 10 -2.75 10.70 -3.67
CA GLU A 10 -1.40 10.51 -4.26
C GLU A 10 -0.48 9.61 -3.39
N GLY A 11 -1.07 8.83 -2.49
CA GLY A 11 -0.32 8.01 -1.54
C GLY A 11 0.05 8.75 -0.25
N LEU A 12 0.40 7.99 0.78
CA LEU A 12 0.77 8.52 2.09
C LEU A 12 2.11 9.23 2.04
N SER A 13 2.16 10.42 2.63
CA SER A 13 3.40 11.14 2.93
C SER A 13 4.26 10.38 3.94
N ASN A 14 5.53 10.76 4.07
CA ASN A 14 6.42 10.13 5.07
C ASN A 14 5.93 10.34 6.51
N LEU A 15 5.22 11.45 6.78
CA LEU A 15 4.68 11.72 8.11
C LEU A 15 3.45 10.86 8.39
N GLU A 16 2.54 10.74 7.42
CA GLU A 16 1.35 9.89 7.58
C GLU A 16 1.73 8.41 7.65
N TRP A 17 2.76 7.98 6.91
CA TRP A 17 3.27 6.61 6.99
C TRP A 17 3.71 6.23 8.42
N LYS A 18 4.32 7.16 9.16
CA LYS A 18 4.73 6.93 10.56
C LYS A 18 3.56 6.58 11.50
N LEU A 19 2.33 6.97 11.15
CA LEU A 19 1.16 6.60 11.94
C LEU A 19 0.81 5.11 11.79
N PHE A 20 1.24 4.48 10.70
CA PHE A 20 0.90 3.11 10.38
C PHE A 20 2.09 2.16 10.47
N GLU A 21 3.33 2.66 10.43
CA GLU A 21 4.53 1.82 10.38
C GLU A 21 4.60 0.82 11.55
N ASP A 22 4.17 1.24 12.74
CA ASP A 22 4.16 0.41 13.96
C ASP A 22 3.08 -0.67 13.98
N ILE A 23 2.07 -0.57 13.10
CA ILE A 23 0.96 -1.53 13.01
C ILE A 23 1.37 -2.73 12.13
N PHE A 24 2.27 -2.50 11.17
CA PHE A 24 2.69 -3.56 10.26
C PHE A 24 3.74 -4.46 10.89
N PRO A 25 3.70 -5.78 10.60
CA PRO A 25 4.76 -6.68 11.03
C PRO A 25 6.10 -6.25 10.41
N PRO A 26 7.23 -6.53 11.09
CA PRO A 26 8.54 -6.26 10.52
C PRO A 26 8.68 -6.98 9.18
N GLU A 27 9.25 -6.29 8.19
CA GLU A 27 9.47 -6.89 6.88
C GLU A 27 10.25 -8.21 7.02
N PRO A 28 9.80 -9.29 6.37
CA PRO A 28 10.41 -10.58 6.53
C PRO A 28 11.89 -10.53 6.12
N SER A 29 12.77 -10.80 7.08
CA SER A 29 14.23 -10.72 6.90
C SER A 29 14.79 -11.69 5.86
N ARG A 30 14.04 -12.75 5.53
CA ARG A 30 14.40 -13.73 4.50
C ARG A 30 13.46 -13.60 3.31
N ARG A 31 14.07 -13.39 2.14
CA ARG A 31 13.43 -13.62 0.83
C ARG A 31 13.03 -15.10 0.78
N GLY A 32 11.77 -15.41 1.09
CA GLY A 32 11.23 -16.74 0.80
C GLY A 32 11.40 -17.07 -0.69
N LYS A 33 11.49 -18.35 -1.04
CA LYS A 33 11.54 -18.78 -2.45
C LYS A 33 10.24 -18.36 -3.15
N GLY A 34 10.25 -17.25 -3.87
CA GLY A 34 9.06 -16.62 -4.44
C GLY A 34 9.22 -15.11 -4.61
N MET A 35 8.30 -14.50 -5.38
CA MET A 35 8.29 -13.09 -5.81
C MET A 35 8.66 -12.10 -4.68
N PRO A 36 9.43 -11.04 -4.95
CA PRO A 36 9.78 -10.04 -3.94
C PRO A 36 8.53 -9.51 -3.23
N HIS A 37 8.59 -9.44 -1.89
CA HIS A 37 7.54 -8.85 -1.08
C HIS A 37 7.47 -7.35 -1.41
N ALA A 38 6.29 -6.85 -1.79
CA ALA A 38 6.12 -5.43 -2.03
C ALA A 38 6.20 -4.69 -0.68
N PRO A 39 6.86 -3.52 -0.61
CA PRO A 39 6.88 -2.70 0.59
C PRO A 39 5.47 -2.46 1.12
N TYR A 40 5.25 -2.60 2.44
CA TYR A 40 3.93 -2.45 3.04
C TYR A 40 3.29 -1.09 2.74
N ARG A 41 4.11 -0.03 2.63
CA ARG A 41 3.67 1.31 2.25
C ARG A 41 2.99 1.34 0.88
N GLN A 42 3.55 0.63 -0.11
CA GLN A 42 2.94 0.56 -1.44
C GLN A 42 1.61 -0.19 -1.41
N ILE A 43 1.53 -1.25 -0.59
CA ILE A 43 0.29 -2.02 -0.40
C ILE A 43 -0.79 -1.15 0.23
N LEU A 44 -0.45 -0.42 1.30
CA LEU A 44 -1.38 0.48 1.98
C LEU A 44 -1.84 1.62 1.07
N ASN A 45 -0.92 2.23 0.31
CA ASN A 45 -1.25 3.26 -0.67
C ASN A 45 -2.27 2.72 -1.69
N SER A 46 -1.98 1.58 -2.31
CA SER A 46 -2.88 0.96 -3.29
C SER A 46 -4.25 0.60 -2.69
N PHE A 47 -4.26 0.13 -1.45
CA PHE A 47 -5.50 -0.19 -0.74
C PHE A 47 -6.34 1.05 -0.46
N LEU A 48 -5.74 2.11 0.09
CA LEU A 48 -6.42 3.38 0.34
C LEU A 48 -6.92 4.01 -0.97
N TYR A 49 -6.14 3.96 -2.05
CA TYR A 49 -6.56 4.44 -3.35
C TYR A 49 -7.82 3.73 -3.86
N ILE A 50 -7.87 2.39 -3.74
CA ILE A 50 -9.07 1.60 -4.10
C ILE A 50 -10.25 1.97 -3.22
N LEU A 51 -10.07 2.10 -1.91
CA LEU A 51 -11.16 2.43 -0.99
C LEU A 51 -11.73 3.83 -1.26
N ILE A 52 -10.88 4.79 -1.63
CA ILE A 52 -11.28 6.17 -1.91
C ILE A 52 -11.94 6.28 -3.29
N THR A 53 -11.39 5.60 -4.31
CA THR A 53 -11.82 5.76 -5.72
C THR A 53 -12.82 4.72 -6.19
N GLY A 54 -12.93 3.57 -5.49
CA GLY A 54 -13.72 2.41 -5.93
C GLY A 54 -13.15 1.69 -7.16
N CYS A 55 -11.93 2.02 -7.61
CA CYS A 55 -11.32 1.38 -8.77
C CYS A 55 -10.89 -0.06 -8.46
N ARG A 56 -10.70 -0.90 -9.49
CA ARG A 56 -10.18 -2.25 -9.28
C ARG A 56 -8.66 -2.20 -9.13
N TRP A 57 -8.09 -3.20 -8.47
CA TRP A 57 -6.63 -3.33 -8.33
C TRP A 57 -5.88 -3.34 -9.67
N CYS A 58 -6.50 -3.89 -10.72
CA CYS A 58 -5.92 -3.91 -12.06
C CYS A 58 -5.84 -2.54 -12.73
N ASP A 59 -6.61 -1.56 -12.25
CA ASP A 59 -6.74 -0.22 -12.81
C ASP A 59 -5.74 0.77 -12.16
N ILE A 60 -5.03 0.35 -11.10
CA ILE A 60 -3.98 1.17 -10.48
C ILE A 60 -2.80 1.30 -11.44
N ALA A 61 -2.33 2.53 -11.65
CA ALA A 61 -1.14 2.81 -12.42
C ALA A 61 0.08 2.11 -11.79
N GLY A 62 0.88 1.40 -12.58
CA GLY A 62 2.13 0.83 -12.07
C GLY A 62 3.14 1.92 -11.69
N GLY A 63 4.01 1.66 -10.71
CA GLY A 63 5.09 2.56 -10.31
C GLY A 63 5.57 2.32 -8.88
N ASP A 64 6.60 3.05 -8.45
CA ASP A 64 7.22 2.87 -7.12
C ASP A 64 6.31 3.29 -5.94
N MET A 65 5.19 3.93 -6.23
CA MET A 65 4.19 4.40 -5.27
C MET A 65 3.11 3.37 -4.98
N TRP A 66 2.87 2.46 -5.92
CA TRP A 66 1.73 1.54 -5.93
C TRP A 66 2.21 0.10 -5.93
N ALA A 67 1.54 -0.76 -5.18
CA ALA A 67 1.84 -2.17 -5.19
C ALA A 67 1.50 -2.81 -6.55
N SER A 68 2.30 -3.79 -6.96
CA SER A 68 2.08 -4.49 -8.23
C SER A 68 0.72 -5.18 -8.26
N LYS A 69 0.19 -5.48 -9.45
CA LYS A 69 -1.05 -6.26 -9.60
C LYS A 69 -0.98 -7.61 -8.88
N SER A 70 0.19 -8.24 -8.95
CA SER A 70 0.47 -9.50 -8.29
C SER A 70 0.55 -9.39 -6.76
N SER A 71 0.72 -8.20 -6.19
CA SER A 71 0.82 -7.99 -4.74
C SER A 71 -0.53 -7.96 -4.03
N SER A 72 -1.65 -8.09 -4.76
CA SER A 72 -3.00 -8.15 -4.18
C SER A 72 -3.16 -9.26 -3.13
N TYR A 73 -2.47 -10.40 -3.29
CA TYR A 73 -2.51 -11.47 -2.29
C TYR A 73 -1.79 -11.09 -0.97
N GLN A 74 -0.87 -10.13 -1.00
CA GLN A 74 -0.10 -9.71 0.19
C GLN A 74 -0.98 -8.95 1.20
N ILE A 75 -2.12 -8.38 0.77
CA ILE A 75 -3.12 -7.80 1.69
C ILE A 75 -3.63 -8.84 2.68
N ARG A 76 -3.69 -10.13 2.29
CA ARG A 76 -4.11 -11.19 3.20
C ARG A 76 -3.19 -11.26 4.43
N LEU A 77 -1.90 -10.98 4.29
CA LEU A 77 -0.96 -10.98 5.43
C LEU A 77 -1.18 -9.81 6.38
N ILE A 78 -1.71 -8.69 5.86
CA ILE A 78 -2.05 -7.50 6.66
C ILE A 78 -3.40 -7.70 7.38
N MET A 79 -4.40 -8.26 6.69
CA MET A 79 -5.78 -8.34 7.23
C MET A 79 -6.07 -9.60 8.06
N VAL A 80 -5.18 -10.60 8.07
CA VAL A 80 -5.41 -11.90 8.74
C VAL A 80 -4.42 -12.14 9.89
N ASN A 81 -3.65 -11.12 10.30
CA ASN A 81 -2.88 -11.14 11.55
C ASN A 81 -3.55 -10.28 12.62
#